data_AF-A0A4Q9L3Y7-F1
#
_entry.id   AF-A0A4Q9L3Y7-F1
#
_cell.length_a   1.000
_cell.length_b   1.000
_cell.length_c   1.000
_cell.angle_alpha   90.00
_cell.angle_beta   90.00
_cell.angle_gamma   90.00
#
_symmetry.space_group_name_H-M   'P 1'
#
loop_
_entity.id
_entity.type
_entity.pdbx_description
1 polymer ?
#
loop_
_entity_poly.entity_id
_entity_poly.type
_entity_poly.pdbx_seq_one_letter_code
_entity_poly.pdbx_strand_id
1 'polypeptide(L)'
;MTLTKRTNYSDAHIKIRIIKALGAIKPVGIHKHFYLVKILRNMKKPNIITADNIWTFLNTTFPVEKFDEEDFDRIFDNKMSFDKNFEPYKPFKMVDNNITVHPLVMASVVDHYRRCDSKRVAGIVMGKIDERLFVTKSYAVPFSEDDKGNWFFDTSYSDKMYALLNKVDSSEKILGWYHSGPSLHKNDLDITKSFMRDLPNPLLVIVDVKAFNISEQVQIFRLVDDKSGKKNDKKFKYIPCVVEGEEAEEVGVEHLLKDIRDCSVSKYFTNVKDIKSSMEMYEKSLTVIVEYLQKVKNNE
;
A
#
# COMPACT_ATOMS: atom_id res chain seq x y z
N MET A 1 53.29 24.20 -25.50
CA MET A 1 52.31 23.26 -26.05
C MET A 1 51.83 22.37 -24.91
N THR A 2 50.88 22.87 -24.11
CA THR A 2 50.37 22.17 -22.93
C THR A 2 49.00 21.59 -23.30
N LEU A 3 48.96 20.28 -23.52
CA LEU A 3 47.76 19.52 -23.85
C LEU A 3 46.78 19.58 -22.67
N THR A 4 45.83 20.52 -22.69
CA THR A 4 44.60 20.42 -21.91
C THR A 4 43.81 19.24 -22.46
N LYS A 5 43.97 18.08 -21.80
CA LYS A 5 43.19 16.87 -22.03
C LYS A 5 41.71 17.25 -21.87
N ARG A 6 40.96 17.35 -22.99
CA ARG A 6 39.50 17.53 -22.96
C ARG A 6 38.92 16.33 -22.21
N THR A 7 38.40 16.57 -21.01
CA THR A 7 37.75 15.53 -20.21
C THR A 7 36.43 15.16 -20.87
N ASN A 8 36.36 13.97 -21.47
CA ASN A 8 35.14 13.47 -22.08
C ASN A 8 34.08 13.19 -21.00
N TYR A 9 32.89 13.74 -21.18
CA TYR A 9 31.70 13.60 -20.33
C TYR A 9 31.19 12.15 -20.19
N SER A 10 31.64 11.23 -21.06
CA SER A 10 31.34 9.79 -21.01
C SER A 10 32.08 9.04 -19.91
N ASP A 11 32.95 9.69 -19.15
CA ASP A 11 33.75 9.03 -18.12
C ASP A 11 32.86 8.64 -16.91
N ALA A 12 32.60 7.35 -16.74
CA ALA A 12 31.75 6.81 -15.67
C ALA A 12 32.20 7.30 -14.28
N HIS A 13 33.49 7.57 -14.12
CA HIS A 13 34.07 8.11 -12.91
C HIS A 13 33.57 9.53 -12.56
N ILE A 14 33.31 10.39 -13.57
CA ILE A 14 32.72 11.72 -13.36
C ILE A 14 31.26 11.58 -12.91
N LYS A 15 30.49 10.71 -13.56
CA LYS A 15 29.08 10.44 -13.20
C LYS A 15 28.93 9.93 -11.77
N ILE A 16 29.76 8.94 -11.38
CA ILE A 16 29.76 8.38 -10.02
C ILE A 16 30.08 9.46 -8.98
N ARG A 17 31.03 10.36 -9.26
CA ARG A 17 31.37 11.47 -8.34
C ARG A 17 30.23 12.47 -8.20
N ILE A 18 29.55 12.81 -9.29
CA ILE A 18 28.38 13.71 -9.26
C ILE A 18 27.24 13.07 -8.46
N ILE A 19 26.92 11.79 -8.71
CA ILE A 19 25.90 11.04 -7.96
C ILE A 19 26.26 10.96 -6.47
N LYS A 20 27.53 10.70 -6.14
CA LYS A 20 28.00 10.67 -4.75
C LYS A 20 27.90 12.03 -4.06
N ALA A 21 28.14 13.12 -4.78
CA ALA A 21 27.98 14.49 -4.27
C ALA A 21 26.50 14.90 -4.12
N LEU A 22 25.62 14.32 -4.93
CA LEU A 22 24.16 14.49 -4.89
C LEU A 22 23.54 13.79 -3.67
N GLY A 23 24.11 12.65 -3.25
CA GLY A 23 23.61 11.85 -2.14
C GLY A 23 22.25 11.22 -2.46
N ALA A 24 21.27 11.39 -1.55
CA ALA A 24 19.92 10.86 -1.70
C ALA A 24 18.95 11.80 -2.45
N ILE A 25 19.43 12.94 -2.94
CA ILE A 25 18.58 13.95 -3.60
C ILE A 25 18.41 13.56 -5.07
N LYS A 26 17.18 13.32 -5.52
CA LYS A 26 16.86 13.18 -6.95
C LYS A 26 16.51 14.56 -7.51
N PRO A 27 17.22 15.08 -8.52
CA PRO A 27 16.98 16.41 -9.03
C PRO A 27 15.87 16.32 -10.10
N VAL A 28 14.71 16.92 -9.83
CA VAL A 28 13.52 16.82 -10.68
C VAL A 28 13.24 18.18 -11.34
N GLY A 29 12.69 18.14 -12.55
CA GLY A 29 12.13 19.32 -13.23
C GLY A 29 13.10 20.47 -13.50
N ILE A 30 12.57 21.69 -13.63
CA ILE A 30 13.34 22.91 -13.93
C ILE A 30 14.31 23.27 -12.80
N HIS A 31 13.96 22.94 -11.55
CA HIS A 31 14.76 23.30 -10.38
C HIS A 31 16.01 22.41 -10.21
N LYS A 32 16.18 21.36 -11.03
CA LYS A 32 17.37 20.50 -11.03
C LYS A 32 18.69 21.28 -11.14
N HIS A 33 18.69 22.41 -11.85
CA HIS A 33 19.87 23.23 -12.06
C HIS A 33 20.29 24.04 -10.82
N PHE A 34 19.38 24.31 -9.87
CA PHE A 34 19.74 24.99 -8.62
C PHE A 34 20.63 24.12 -7.71
N TYR A 35 20.56 22.79 -7.86
CA TYR A 35 21.44 21.87 -7.12
C TYR A 35 22.90 21.94 -7.58
N LEU A 36 23.21 22.57 -8.70
CA LEU A 36 24.58 22.74 -9.20
C LEU A 36 25.48 23.43 -8.16
N VAL A 37 24.97 24.46 -7.48
CA VAL A 37 25.70 25.19 -6.44
C VAL A 37 25.99 24.30 -5.24
N LYS A 38 25.04 23.44 -4.85
CA LYS A 38 25.18 22.48 -3.74
C LYS A 38 26.19 21.38 -4.07
N ILE A 39 26.15 20.85 -5.31
CA ILE A 39 27.11 19.85 -5.81
C ILE A 39 28.52 20.43 -5.79
N LEU A 40 28.71 21.65 -6.30
CA LEU A 40 30.01 22.32 -6.32
C LEU A 40 30.54 22.61 -4.90
N ARG A 41 29.67 22.94 -3.94
CA ARG A 41 30.04 23.16 -2.53
C ARG A 41 30.50 21.88 -1.82
N ASN A 42 29.89 20.74 -2.14
CA ASN A 42 30.18 19.45 -1.48
C ASN A 42 31.41 18.71 -2.04
N MET A 43 32.01 19.17 -3.15
CA MET A 43 33.20 18.52 -3.73
C MET A 43 34.51 19.07 -3.16
N LYS A 44 35.43 18.20 -2.71
CA LYS A 44 36.75 18.57 -2.17
C LYS A 44 37.72 19.07 -3.26
N LYS A 45 38.29 20.27 -3.11
CA LYS A 45 39.25 20.85 -4.08
C LYS A 45 40.63 20.16 -4.03
N PRO A 46 41.38 20.06 -5.15
CA PRO A 46 41.08 20.57 -6.49
C PRO A 46 40.22 19.60 -7.33
N ASN A 47 39.14 20.12 -7.93
CA ASN A 47 38.18 19.32 -8.70
C ASN A 47 38.40 19.49 -10.21
N ILE A 48 38.45 18.35 -10.93
CA ILE A 48 38.52 18.28 -12.40
C ILE A 48 37.11 18.49 -13.03
N ILE A 49 36.06 18.52 -12.21
CA ILE A 49 34.67 18.62 -12.66
C ILE A 49 34.27 20.10 -12.75
N THR A 50 34.04 20.58 -13.98
CA THR A 50 33.52 21.92 -14.28
C THR A 50 32.00 21.98 -14.18
N ALA A 51 31.44 23.18 -14.04
CA ALA A 51 30.00 23.41 -14.00
C ALA A 51 29.27 22.86 -15.26
N ASP A 52 29.93 22.95 -16.42
CA ASP A 52 29.40 22.45 -17.70
C ASP A 52 29.22 20.91 -17.72
N ASN A 53 30.13 20.18 -17.06
CA ASN A 53 30.02 18.74 -16.90
C ASN A 53 28.81 18.35 -16.03
N ILE A 54 28.51 19.13 -14.98
CA ILE A 54 27.35 18.92 -14.10
C ILE A 54 26.06 19.29 -14.82
N TRP A 55 26.05 20.40 -15.56
CA TRP A 55 24.90 20.85 -16.36
C TRP A 55 24.49 19.79 -17.39
N THR A 56 25.46 19.29 -18.15
CA THR A 56 25.24 18.23 -19.13
C THR A 56 24.75 16.94 -18.44
N PHE A 57 25.32 16.58 -17.29
CA PHE A 57 24.90 15.42 -16.48
C PHE A 57 23.43 15.45 -16.10
N LEU A 58 22.98 16.59 -15.58
CA LEU A 58 21.60 16.78 -15.12
C LEU A 58 20.60 16.77 -16.29
N ASN A 59 21.02 17.21 -17.49
CA ASN A 59 20.16 17.21 -18.67
C ASN A 59 20.05 15.85 -19.34
N THR A 60 21.13 15.07 -19.41
CA THR A 60 21.09 13.73 -20.01
C THR A 60 20.46 12.69 -19.09
N THR A 61 20.72 12.77 -17.79
CA THR A 61 20.32 11.72 -16.83
C THR A 61 18.92 11.93 -16.26
N PHE A 62 18.48 13.19 -16.15
CA PHE A 62 17.17 13.56 -15.63
C PHE A 62 16.47 14.45 -16.67
N PRO A 63 15.91 13.88 -17.75
CA PRO A 63 15.15 14.66 -18.73
C PRO A 63 13.97 15.35 -18.03
N VAL A 64 13.64 16.55 -18.50
CA VAL A 64 12.46 17.26 -18.02
C VAL A 64 11.26 16.54 -18.62
N GLU A 65 10.56 15.71 -17.84
CA GLU A 65 9.18 15.35 -18.18
C GLU A 65 8.39 16.66 -18.31
N LYS A 66 7.61 16.80 -19.38
CA LYS A 66 6.74 17.97 -19.56
C LYS A 66 5.86 18.04 -18.31
N PHE A 67 5.94 19.15 -17.58
CA PHE A 67 5.01 19.45 -16.51
C PHE A 67 3.63 19.66 -17.16
N ASP A 68 2.63 18.88 -16.74
CA ASP A 68 1.24 19.24 -16.99
C ASP A 68 0.91 20.47 -16.14
N GLU A 69 0.06 21.38 -16.65
CA GLU A 69 -0.30 22.64 -15.97
C GLU A 69 -0.83 22.39 -14.54
N GLU A 70 -1.48 21.25 -14.31
CA GLU A 70 -2.02 20.83 -13.01
C GLU A 70 -0.93 20.57 -11.95
N ASP A 71 0.27 20.12 -12.35
CA ASP A 71 1.39 19.92 -11.41
C ASP A 71 2.03 21.27 -11.02
N PHE A 72 1.90 22.28 -11.87
CA PHE A 72 2.39 23.63 -11.58
C PHE A 72 1.54 24.30 -10.50
N ASP A 73 0.21 24.16 -10.61
CA ASP A 73 -0.74 24.71 -9.64
C ASP A 73 -0.60 24.05 -8.27
N ARG A 74 -0.36 22.72 -8.21
CA ARG A 74 -0.07 22.01 -6.95
C ARG A 74 1.17 22.50 -6.22
N ILE A 75 2.20 22.94 -6.95
CA ILE A 75 3.44 23.47 -6.38
C ILE A 75 3.28 24.91 -5.91
N PHE A 76 2.42 25.70 -6.57
CA PHE A 76 2.19 27.10 -6.20
C PHE A 76 1.17 27.26 -5.07
N ASP A 77 0.11 26.45 -5.04
CA ASP A 77 -0.90 26.49 -3.99
C ASP A 77 -0.37 25.95 -2.66
N ASN A 78 0.50 24.94 -2.70
CA ASN A 78 1.34 24.60 -1.57
C ASN A 78 2.55 25.52 -1.53
N LYS A 79 2.41 26.71 -0.92
CA LYS A 79 3.55 27.57 -0.52
C LYS A 79 4.46 26.83 0.49
N MET A 80 5.17 25.81 0.05
CA MET A 80 6.26 25.21 0.78
C MET A 80 7.46 26.13 0.62
N SER A 81 7.96 26.66 1.74
CA SER A 81 9.17 27.47 1.77
C SER A 81 10.28 26.79 0.96
N PHE A 82 10.99 27.58 0.15
CA PHE A 82 12.02 27.16 -0.81
C PHE A 82 13.04 26.16 -0.21
N ASP A 83 13.28 26.22 1.11
CA ASP A 83 14.15 25.31 1.86
C ASP A 83 13.66 23.86 1.90
N LYS A 84 12.35 23.60 1.87
CA LYS A 84 11.78 22.24 1.93
C LYS A 84 12.00 21.45 0.64
N ASN A 85 12.26 22.13 -0.49
CA ASN A 85 12.63 21.48 -1.75
C ASN A 85 14.02 20.82 -1.67
N PHE A 86 14.87 21.24 -0.73
CA PHE A 86 16.22 20.70 -0.53
C PHE A 86 16.31 19.61 0.54
N GLU A 87 15.20 19.26 1.20
CA GLU A 87 15.12 18.08 2.06
C GLU A 87 15.17 16.81 1.19
N PRO A 88 15.90 15.76 1.60
CA PRO A 88 15.90 14.49 0.88
C PRO A 88 14.47 13.98 0.79
N TYR A 89 14.05 13.49 -0.40
CA TYR A 89 12.76 12.82 -0.59
C TYR A 89 12.59 11.78 0.52
N LYS A 90 11.75 12.09 1.50
CA LYS A 90 11.40 11.14 2.54
C LYS A 90 10.50 10.12 1.83
N PRO A 91 10.89 8.83 1.74
CA PRO A 91 9.95 7.83 1.25
C PRO A 91 8.68 7.96 2.08
N PHE A 92 7.53 8.08 1.40
CA PHE A 92 6.22 8.24 2.03
C PHE A 92 6.10 7.19 3.14
N LYS A 93 6.10 7.65 4.39
CA LYS A 93 6.00 6.77 5.54
C LYS A 93 4.51 6.46 5.69
N MET A 94 4.08 5.35 5.07
CA MET A 94 2.73 4.81 5.25
C MET A 94 2.42 4.75 6.75
N VAL A 95 1.40 5.50 7.18
CA VAL A 95 0.99 5.57 8.58
C VAL A 95 0.31 4.24 8.91
N ASP A 96 0.87 3.49 9.86
CA ASP A 96 0.36 2.18 10.30
C ASP A 96 -0.98 2.26 11.06
N ASN A 97 -1.42 3.47 11.45
CA ASN A 97 -2.30 3.61 12.60
C ASN A 97 -3.77 3.88 12.32
N ASN A 98 -4.23 4.00 11.06
CA ASN A 98 -5.66 4.16 10.77
C ASN A 98 -5.95 3.69 9.34
N ILE A 99 -6.44 2.46 9.20
CA ILE A 99 -6.95 1.94 7.93
C ILE A 99 -8.47 1.94 7.98
N THR A 100 -9.08 2.61 7.02
CA THR A 100 -10.53 2.65 6.82
C THR A 100 -10.86 1.82 5.58
N VAL A 101 -11.83 0.92 5.70
CA VAL A 101 -12.31 0.08 4.59
C VAL A 101 -13.73 0.47 4.24
N HIS A 102 -13.98 0.77 2.96
CA HIS A 102 -15.32 1.07 2.47
C HIS A 102 -16.18 -0.20 2.40
N PRO A 103 -17.46 -0.14 2.80
CA PRO A 103 -18.41 -1.24 2.65
C PRO A 103 -18.52 -1.79 1.22
N LEU A 104 -18.31 -0.93 0.20
CA LEU A 104 -18.30 -1.34 -1.20
C LEU A 104 -17.29 -2.45 -1.50
N VAL A 105 -16.11 -2.40 -0.88
CA VAL A 105 -15.06 -3.42 -1.05
C VAL A 105 -15.58 -4.77 -0.58
N MET A 106 -16.21 -4.82 0.60
CA MET A 106 -16.76 -6.06 1.16
C MET A 106 -17.83 -6.65 0.24
N ALA A 107 -18.75 -5.81 -0.24
CA ALA A 107 -19.80 -6.23 -1.17
C ALA A 107 -19.20 -6.77 -2.48
N SER A 108 -18.17 -6.13 -3.02
CA SER A 108 -17.46 -6.56 -4.23
C SER A 108 -16.76 -7.92 -4.04
N VAL A 109 -16.13 -8.18 -2.89
CA VAL A 109 -15.50 -9.47 -2.61
C VAL A 109 -16.54 -10.59 -2.50
N VAL A 110 -17.65 -10.34 -1.82
CA VAL A 110 -18.75 -11.31 -1.68
C VAL A 110 -19.37 -11.63 -3.04
N ASP A 111 -19.60 -10.62 -3.87
CA ASP A 111 -20.09 -10.80 -5.24
C ASP A 111 -19.08 -11.61 -6.09
N HIS A 112 -17.79 -11.28 -6.01
CA HIS A 112 -16.74 -12.03 -6.71
C HIS A 112 -16.73 -13.51 -6.29
N TYR A 113 -16.84 -13.79 -4.98
CA TYR A 113 -16.91 -15.16 -4.47
C TYR A 113 -18.13 -15.92 -4.99
N ARG A 114 -19.29 -15.27 -5.14
CA ARG A 114 -20.52 -15.91 -5.66
C ARG A 114 -20.49 -16.16 -7.16
N ARG A 115 -19.69 -15.40 -7.92
CA ARG A 115 -19.53 -15.57 -9.38
C ARG A 115 -18.52 -16.65 -9.75
N CYS A 116 -17.68 -17.08 -8.82
CA CYS A 116 -16.63 -18.06 -9.06
C CYS A 116 -16.85 -19.31 -8.22
N ASP A 117 -16.84 -20.49 -8.84
CA ASP A 117 -16.96 -21.78 -8.14
C ASP A 117 -15.67 -22.23 -7.42
N SER A 118 -14.70 -21.32 -7.25
CA SER A 118 -13.40 -21.62 -6.64
C SER A 118 -13.49 -21.62 -5.12
N LYS A 119 -12.76 -22.54 -4.47
CA LYS A 119 -12.67 -22.63 -3.00
C LYS A 119 -12.25 -21.29 -2.37
N ARG A 120 -11.34 -20.59 -3.05
CA ARG A 120 -10.76 -19.32 -2.63
C ARG A 120 -10.64 -18.40 -3.83
N VAL A 121 -10.91 -17.15 -3.59
CA VAL A 121 -10.87 -16.10 -4.60
C VAL A 121 -9.93 -15.00 -4.14
N ALA A 122 -9.13 -14.45 -5.06
CA ALA A 122 -8.19 -13.38 -4.80
C ALA A 122 -8.38 -12.23 -5.79
N GLY A 123 -7.94 -11.04 -5.39
CA GLY A 123 -7.98 -9.86 -6.24
C GLY A 123 -7.14 -8.74 -5.65
N ILE A 124 -7.25 -7.56 -6.25
CA ILE A 124 -6.45 -6.40 -5.88
C ILE A 124 -7.31 -5.38 -5.15
N VAL A 125 -6.74 -4.75 -4.13
CA VAL A 125 -7.34 -3.63 -3.43
C VAL A 125 -6.68 -2.32 -3.84
N MET A 126 -7.51 -1.34 -4.11
CA MET A 126 -7.14 0.01 -4.48
C MET A 126 -7.69 1.00 -3.46
N GLY A 127 -7.05 2.16 -3.38
CA GLY A 127 -7.45 3.16 -2.45
C GLY A 127 -6.64 4.44 -2.52
N LYS A 128 -6.96 5.35 -1.61
CA LYS A 128 -6.34 6.67 -1.50
C LYS A 128 -5.52 6.75 -0.23
N ILE A 129 -4.44 7.51 -0.33
CA ILE A 129 -3.47 7.68 0.76
C ILE A 129 -3.45 9.16 1.09
N ASP A 130 -4.21 9.55 2.10
CA ASP A 130 -4.25 10.91 2.62
C ASP A 130 -3.61 10.94 4.02
N GLU A 131 -4.31 11.44 5.03
CA GLU A 131 -3.91 11.34 6.45
C GLU A 131 -4.09 9.93 7.01
N ARG A 132 -5.10 9.22 6.47
CA ARG A 132 -5.43 7.83 6.76
C ARG A 132 -5.39 7.05 5.46
N LEU A 133 -5.33 5.73 5.59
CA LEU A 133 -5.38 4.85 4.45
C LEU A 133 -6.82 4.43 4.18
N PHE A 134 -7.37 4.84 3.05
CA PHE A 134 -8.73 4.50 2.64
C PHE A 134 -8.70 3.40 1.59
N VAL A 135 -9.26 2.24 1.90
CA VAL A 135 -9.48 1.14 0.94
C VAL A 135 -10.86 1.34 0.33
N THR A 136 -10.91 1.90 -0.87
CA THR A 136 -12.14 2.35 -1.52
C THR A 136 -12.69 1.32 -2.51
N LYS A 137 -11.81 0.69 -3.29
CA LYS A 137 -12.20 -0.21 -4.38
C LYS A 137 -11.43 -1.51 -4.36
N SER A 138 -12.03 -2.52 -4.98
CA SER A 138 -11.41 -3.81 -5.24
C SER A 138 -11.81 -4.33 -6.60
N TYR A 139 -10.94 -5.11 -7.22
CA TYR A 139 -11.29 -5.83 -8.44
C TYR A 139 -10.78 -7.26 -8.45
N ALA A 140 -11.56 -8.11 -9.10
CA ALA A 140 -11.28 -9.51 -9.31
C ALA A 140 -10.08 -9.72 -10.23
N VAL A 141 -9.19 -10.63 -9.88
CA VAL A 141 -8.11 -11.09 -10.77
C VAL A 141 -8.23 -12.61 -10.91
N PRO A 142 -8.07 -13.17 -12.13
CA PRO A 142 -7.99 -14.61 -12.32
C PRO A 142 -6.91 -15.22 -11.42
N PHE A 143 -7.36 -16.07 -10.50
CA PHE A 143 -6.52 -16.72 -9.50
C PHE A 143 -6.88 -18.21 -9.44
N SER A 144 -5.85 -19.06 -9.43
CA SER A 144 -6.02 -20.49 -9.23
C SER A 144 -4.96 -21.02 -8.27
N GLU A 145 -5.39 -21.91 -7.38
CA GLU A 145 -4.55 -22.53 -6.37
C GLU A 145 -4.74 -24.04 -6.43
N ASP A 146 -3.65 -24.77 -6.61
CA ASP A 146 -3.64 -26.23 -6.57
C ASP A 146 -3.49 -26.73 -5.13
N ASP A 147 -4.05 -27.89 -4.82
CA ASP A 147 -3.89 -28.55 -3.51
C ASP A 147 -2.40 -28.89 -3.20
N LYS A 148 -1.53 -28.87 -4.22
CA LYS A 148 -0.07 -29.07 -4.11
C LYS A 148 0.70 -27.80 -3.68
N GLY A 149 0.02 -26.67 -3.54
CA GLY A 149 0.61 -25.39 -3.13
C GLY A 149 1.13 -24.53 -4.28
N ASN A 150 0.90 -24.93 -5.54
CA ASN A 150 1.15 -24.05 -6.68
C ASN A 150 0.02 -23.04 -6.79
N TRP A 151 0.37 -21.78 -7.01
CA TRP A 151 -0.59 -20.71 -7.21
C TRP A 151 -0.27 -19.96 -8.49
N PHE A 152 -1.32 -19.47 -9.15
CA PHE A 152 -1.24 -18.64 -10.34
C PHE A 152 -2.05 -17.37 -10.11
N PHE A 153 -1.43 -16.24 -10.44
CA PHE A 153 -2.03 -14.91 -10.36
C PHE A 153 -1.73 -14.17 -11.66
N ASP A 154 -2.76 -13.73 -12.38
CA ASP A 154 -2.58 -13.06 -13.66
C ASP A 154 -2.19 -11.58 -13.50
N THR A 155 -0.88 -11.31 -13.46
CA THR A 155 -0.33 -9.95 -13.44
C THR A 155 -0.64 -9.17 -14.71
N SER A 156 -0.73 -9.82 -15.88
CA SER A 156 -0.99 -9.15 -17.16
C SER A 156 -2.41 -8.59 -17.22
N TYR A 157 -3.37 -9.32 -16.66
CA TYR A 157 -4.73 -8.84 -16.48
C TYR A 157 -4.78 -7.69 -15.48
N SER A 158 -4.09 -7.85 -14.35
CA SER A 158 -3.98 -6.81 -13.32
C SER A 158 -3.51 -5.46 -13.89
N ASP A 159 -2.43 -5.45 -14.66
CA ASP A 159 -1.86 -4.21 -15.21
C ASP A 159 -2.82 -3.51 -16.17
N LYS A 160 -3.50 -4.29 -17.02
CA LYS A 160 -4.52 -3.74 -17.94
C LYS A 160 -5.70 -3.15 -17.18
N MET A 161 -6.19 -3.86 -16.16
CA MET A 161 -7.31 -3.41 -15.36
C MET A 161 -6.95 -2.15 -14.56
N TYR A 162 -5.77 -2.13 -13.95
CA TYR A 162 -5.25 -0.96 -13.26
C TYR A 162 -5.11 0.24 -14.20
N ALA A 163 -4.60 0.04 -15.43
CA ALA A 163 -4.50 1.10 -16.41
C ALA A 163 -5.87 1.68 -16.82
N LEU A 164 -6.94 0.88 -16.81
CA LEU A 164 -8.30 1.36 -17.06
C LEU A 164 -8.84 2.13 -15.86
N LEU A 165 -8.69 1.60 -14.65
CA LEU A 165 -9.18 2.24 -13.43
C LEU A 165 -8.44 3.57 -13.15
N ASN A 166 -7.13 3.60 -13.38
CA ASN A 166 -6.32 4.80 -13.21
C ASN A 166 -6.62 5.90 -14.26
N LYS A 167 -7.26 5.56 -15.39
CA LYS A 167 -7.78 6.56 -16.34
C LYS A 167 -9.08 7.21 -15.86
N VAL A 168 -9.89 6.48 -15.10
CA VAL A 168 -11.15 6.99 -14.55
C VAL A 168 -10.87 7.82 -13.31
N ASP A 169 -10.04 7.31 -12.41
CA ASP A 169 -9.60 8.03 -11.22
C ASP A 169 -8.10 7.78 -11.00
N SER A 170 -7.29 8.83 -11.25
CA SER A 170 -5.83 8.78 -11.11
C SER A 170 -5.36 8.94 -9.66
N SER A 171 -6.27 9.33 -8.74
CA SER A 171 -5.96 9.51 -7.32
C SER A 171 -5.87 8.17 -6.57
N GLU A 172 -6.54 7.13 -7.08
CA GLU A 172 -6.47 5.80 -6.49
C GLU A 172 -5.21 5.05 -6.93
N LYS A 173 -4.56 4.41 -5.96
CA LYS A 173 -3.38 3.57 -6.18
C LYS A 173 -3.64 2.16 -5.65
N ILE A 174 -2.86 1.21 -6.17
CA ILE A 174 -2.87 -0.15 -5.63
C ILE A 174 -2.29 -0.09 -4.21
N LEU A 175 -3.02 -0.66 -3.24
CA LEU A 175 -2.59 -0.73 -1.85
C LEU A 175 -2.12 -2.14 -1.46
N GLY A 176 -2.57 -3.15 -2.19
CA GLY A 176 -2.28 -4.54 -1.91
C GLY A 176 -3.27 -5.48 -2.58
N TRP A 177 -3.55 -6.60 -1.93
CA TRP A 177 -4.41 -7.64 -2.45
C TRP A 177 -5.37 -8.15 -1.38
N TYR A 178 -6.47 -8.76 -1.83
CA TYR A 178 -7.44 -9.39 -0.95
C TYR A 178 -7.65 -10.86 -1.29
N HIS A 179 -8.17 -11.61 -0.33
CA HIS A 179 -8.78 -12.90 -0.60
C HIS A 179 -9.98 -13.20 0.30
N SER A 180 -10.80 -14.15 -0.12
CA SER A 180 -12.08 -14.50 0.49
C SER A 180 -12.02 -15.32 1.80
N GLY A 181 -10.90 -15.28 2.54
CA GLY A 181 -10.75 -16.02 3.81
C GLY A 181 -10.85 -17.55 3.66
N PRO A 182 -11.18 -18.30 4.74
CA PRO A 182 -11.56 -17.83 6.07
C PRO A 182 -10.37 -17.50 6.98
N SER A 183 -9.18 -18.04 6.71
CA SER A 183 -7.97 -17.81 7.52
C SER A 183 -6.73 -17.58 6.64
N LEU A 184 -5.62 -17.21 7.26
CA LEU A 184 -4.31 -17.15 6.60
C LEU A 184 -3.90 -18.55 6.09
N HIS A 185 -3.41 -18.59 4.86
CA HIS A 185 -2.84 -19.78 4.21
C HIS A 185 -1.33 -19.63 4.08
N LYS A 186 -0.61 -20.76 3.95
CA LYS A 186 0.85 -20.76 3.80
C LYS A 186 1.29 -20.01 2.53
N ASN A 187 0.52 -20.12 1.45
CA ASN A 187 0.80 -19.49 0.16
C ASN A 187 0.71 -17.96 0.21
N ASP A 188 0.01 -17.39 1.21
CA ASP A 188 -0.20 -15.94 1.34
C ASP A 188 1.11 -15.22 1.57
N LEU A 189 2.05 -15.86 2.25
CA LEU A 189 3.38 -15.34 2.48
C LEU A 189 4.13 -15.16 1.15
N ASP A 190 4.05 -16.16 0.27
CA ASP A 190 4.77 -16.16 -1.01
C ASP A 190 4.11 -15.22 -2.01
N ILE A 191 2.77 -15.20 -2.06
CA ILE A 191 2.00 -14.25 -2.85
C ILE A 191 2.32 -12.82 -2.43
N THR A 192 2.28 -12.51 -1.13
CA THR A 192 2.58 -11.17 -0.61
C THR A 192 4.04 -10.75 -0.90
N LYS A 193 4.99 -11.68 -0.81
CA LYS A 193 6.39 -11.42 -1.21
C LYS A 193 6.53 -11.12 -2.70
N SER A 194 5.70 -11.72 -3.55
CA SER A 194 5.66 -11.40 -4.98
C SER A 194 5.26 -9.95 -5.20
N PHE A 195 4.19 -9.49 -4.52
CA PHE A 195 3.72 -8.10 -4.60
C PHE A 195 4.72 -7.07 -4.06
N MET A 196 5.63 -7.47 -3.14
CA MET A 196 6.67 -6.57 -2.63
C MET A 196 7.68 -6.10 -3.68
N ARG A 197 7.74 -6.75 -4.85
CA ARG A 197 8.60 -6.30 -5.96
C ARG A 197 8.08 -4.99 -6.56
N ASP A 198 6.76 -4.86 -6.65
CA ASP A 198 6.09 -3.75 -7.32
C ASP A 198 5.55 -2.72 -6.33
N LEU A 199 5.21 -3.15 -5.11
CA LEU A 199 4.65 -2.29 -4.05
C LEU A 199 5.47 -2.31 -2.77
N PRO A 200 5.87 -1.14 -2.24
CA PRO A 200 6.43 -1.06 -0.90
C PRO A 200 5.32 -1.31 0.14
N ASN A 201 5.46 -2.38 0.94
CA ASN A 201 4.53 -2.77 2.02
C ASN A 201 3.08 -3.06 1.58
N PRO A 202 2.84 -4.12 0.78
CA PRO A 202 1.51 -4.51 0.37
C PRO A 202 0.63 -4.88 1.57
N LEU A 203 -0.63 -4.47 1.50
CA LEU A 203 -1.66 -4.91 2.44
C LEU A 203 -2.31 -6.21 1.99
N LEU A 204 -2.58 -7.06 2.97
CA LEU A 204 -3.38 -8.26 2.83
C LEU A 204 -4.72 -8.03 3.51
N VAL A 205 -5.80 -7.96 2.73
CA VAL A 205 -7.17 -7.84 3.26
C VAL A 205 -7.85 -9.19 3.15
N ILE A 206 -8.20 -9.77 4.29
CA ILE A 206 -8.97 -11.02 4.35
C ILE A 206 -10.43 -10.62 4.58
N VAL A 207 -11.29 -11.02 3.64
CA VAL A 207 -12.73 -10.85 3.77
C VAL A 207 -13.36 -12.23 3.92
N ASP A 208 -13.84 -12.57 5.11
CA ASP A 208 -14.55 -13.83 5.33
C ASP A 208 -16.00 -13.71 4.84
N VAL A 209 -16.30 -14.41 3.75
CA VAL A 209 -17.63 -14.42 3.12
C VAL A 209 -18.66 -15.20 3.93
N LYS A 210 -18.22 -16.07 4.86
CA LYS A 210 -19.10 -16.92 5.69
C LYS A 210 -19.35 -16.34 7.07
N ALA A 211 -18.60 -15.33 7.49
CA ALA A 211 -18.73 -14.72 8.81
C ALA A 211 -20.02 -13.88 8.92
N PHE A 212 -20.68 -13.96 10.07
CA PHE A 212 -21.91 -13.21 10.37
C PHE A 212 -21.64 -11.84 10.99
N ASN A 213 -20.53 -11.69 11.72
CA ASN A 213 -20.18 -10.44 12.41
C ASN A 213 -19.24 -9.57 11.57
N ILE A 214 -19.55 -8.28 11.44
CA ILE A 214 -18.78 -7.32 10.62
C ILE A 214 -17.32 -7.20 11.09
N SER A 215 -17.08 -7.21 12.40
CA SER A 215 -15.72 -7.13 12.97
C SER A 215 -14.88 -8.38 12.71
N GLU A 216 -15.51 -9.51 12.45
CA GLU A 216 -14.86 -10.78 12.10
C GLU A 216 -14.75 -10.95 10.58
N GLN A 217 -15.59 -10.25 9.80
CA GLN A 217 -15.62 -10.31 8.34
C GLN A 217 -14.38 -9.70 7.70
N VAL A 218 -13.78 -8.65 8.27
CA VAL A 218 -12.61 -7.98 7.67
C VAL A 218 -11.42 -8.03 8.59
N GLN A 219 -10.31 -8.56 8.10
CA GLN A 219 -9.03 -8.57 8.79
C GLN A 219 -7.94 -8.05 7.87
N ILE A 220 -7.09 -7.16 8.39
CA ILE A 220 -5.99 -6.58 7.63
C ILE A 220 -4.67 -7.04 8.23
N PHE A 221 -3.80 -7.54 7.37
CA PHE A 221 -2.47 -7.97 7.73
C PHE A 221 -1.42 -7.24 6.90
N ARG A 222 -0.28 -6.99 7.52
CA ARG A 222 0.92 -6.48 6.85
C ARG A 222 2.11 -7.35 7.20
N LEU A 223 2.99 -7.53 6.23
CA LEU A 223 4.19 -8.32 6.42
C LEU A 223 5.29 -7.47 7.07
N VAL A 224 5.74 -7.86 8.27
CA VAL A 224 6.75 -7.15 9.08
C VAL A 224 7.95 -8.07 9.33
N ASP A 225 9.16 -7.51 9.28
CA ASP A 225 10.38 -8.25 9.64
C ASP A 225 10.39 -8.59 11.13
N ASP A 226 10.63 -9.86 11.46
CA ASP A 226 10.69 -10.30 12.86
C ASP A 226 11.95 -9.72 13.53
N LYS A 227 11.78 -9.01 14.65
CA LYS A 227 12.89 -8.43 15.44
C LYS A 227 13.64 -9.47 16.26
N SER A 228 13.21 -10.74 16.24
CA SER A 228 13.73 -11.84 17.07
C SER A 228 15.07 -12.45 16.61
N GLY A 229 15.82 -11.79 15.71
CA GLY A 229 17.22 -12.14 15.41
C GLY A 229 17.45 -13.35 14.48
N LYS A 230 16.42 -14.11 14.11
CA LYS A 230 16.51 -15.08 12.99
C LYS A 230 16.45 -14.32 11.66
N LYS A 231 17.52 -14.40 10.86
CA LYS A 231 17.61 -13.72 9.57
C LYS A 231 16.46 -14.15 8.64
N ASN A 232 15.73 -13.16 8.12
CA ASN A 232 14.79 -13.22 6.99
C ASN A 232 13.41 -13.87 7.21
N ASP A 233 12.96 -14.08 8.45
CA ASP A 233 11.58 -14.53 8.67
C ASP A 233 10.65 -13.33 8.79
N LYS A 234 9.77 -13.17 7.78
CA LYS A 234 8.76 -12.11 7.76
C LYS A 234 7.43 -12.66 8.27
N LYS A 235 6.79 -11.97 9.21
CA LYS A 235 5.54 -12.40 9.82
C LYS A 235 4.42 -11.43 9.53
N PHE A 236 3.20 -11.96 9.39
CA PHE A 236 2.01 -11.14 9.29
C PHE A 236 1.69 -10.52 10.66
N LYS A 237 1.60 -9.20 10.68
CA LYS A 237 1.12 -8.41 11.80
C LYS A 237 -0.30 -7.96 11.49
N TYR A 238 -1.22 -8.24 12.40
CA TYR A 238 -2.59 -7.71 12.34
C TYR A 238 -2.59 -6.19 12.52
N ILE A 239 -3.38 -5.49 11.71
CA ILE A 239 -3.61 -4.05 11.79
C ILE A 239 -5.10 -3.82 12.05
N PRO A 240 -5.46 -3.03 13.09
CA PRO A 240 -6.85 -2.68 13.32
C PRO A 240 -7.38 -1.83 12.17
N CYS A 241 -8.61 -2.11 11.76
CA CYS A 241 -9.30 -1.36 10.71
C CYS A 241 -10.69 -0.92 11.17
N VAL A 242 -11.16 0.18 10.61
CA VAL A 242 -12.51 0.70 10.81
C VAL A 242 -13.26 0.59 9.48
N VAL A 243 -14.53 0.20 9.52
CA VAL A 243 -15.38 0.22 8.33
C VAL A 243 -16.13 1.54 8.33
N GLU A 244 -15.81 2.41 7.36
CA GLU A 244 -16.50 3.68 7.13
C GLU A 244 -16.65 3.85 5.61
N GLY A 245 -17.82 4.32 5.18
CA GLY A 245 -18.10 4.62 3.78
C GLY A 245 -18.24 6.12 3.55
N GLU A 246 -18.26 6.53 2.29
CA GLU A 246 -18.66 7.89 1.91
C GLU A 246 -20.16 8.10 2.17
N GLU A 247 -20.61 9.36 2.29
CA GLU A 247 -22.02 9.71 2.55
C GLU A 247 -22.99 9.01 1.58
N ALA A 248 -22.61 8.90 0.31
CA ALA A 248 -23.39 8.17 -0.70
C ALA A 248 -23.49 6.66 -0.41
N GLU A 249 -22.41 6.03 0.07
CA GLU A 249 -22.42 4.62 0.47
C GLU A 249 -23.24 4.41 1.74
N GLU A 250 -23.13 5.31 2.72
CA GLU A 250 -23.85 5.23 3.99
C GLU A 250 -25.36 5.23 3.77
N VAL A 251 -25.87 6.12 2.92
CA VAL A 251 -27.30 6.15 2.54
C VAL A 251 -27.73 4.84 1.88
N GLY A 252 -26.89 4.26 1.02
CA GLY A 252 -27.16 2.99 0.38
C GLY A 252 -27.21 1.82 1.37
N VAL A 253 -26.24 1.75 2.28
CA VAL A 253 -26.20 0.73 3.33
C VAL A 253 -27.37 0.87 4.30
N GLU A 254 -27.70 2.09 4.73
CA GLU A 254 -28.85 2.34 5.58
C GLU A 254 -30.14 1.88 4.91
N HIS A 255 -30.31 2.17 3.62
CA HIS A 255 -31.47 1.73 2.86
C HIS A 255 -31.61 0.20 2.82
N LEU A 256 -30.51 -0.53 2.58
CA LEU A 256 -30.51 -2.00 2.61
C LEU A 256 -30.82 -2.57 4.01
N LEU A 257 -30.44 -1.85 5.07
CA LEU A 257 -30.64 -2.29 6.45
C LEU A 257 -32.02 -1.94 7.00
N LYS A 258 -32.82 -1.08 6.33
CA LYS A 258 -34.19 -0.75 6.76
C LYS A 258 -35.10 -1.98 6.82
N ASP A 259 -34.92 -2.92 5.90
CA ASP A 259 -35.74 -4.14 5.83
C ASP A 259 -35.37 -5.18 6.91
N ILE A 260 -34.16 -5.10 7.47
CA ILE A 260 -33.64 -6.04 8.46
C ILE A 260 -33.75 -5.47 9.89
N ARG A 261 -33.66 -4.13 10.03
CA ARG A 261 -33.72 -3.45 11.33
C ARG A 261 -35.17 -3.20 11.71
N ASP A 262 -35.69 -3.97 12.66
CA ASP A 262 -36.93 -3.63 13.37
C ASP A 262 -36.74 -2.30 14.12
N CYS A 263 -37.24 -1.20 13.54
CA CYS A 263 -37.16 0.14 14.12
C CYS A 263 -38.03 0.31 15.39
N SER A 264 -38.77 -0.72 15.79
CA SER A 264 -39.63 -0.75 16.98
C SER A 264 -38.90 -1.19 18.26
N VAL A 265 -37.62 -1.58 18.16
CA VAL A 265 -36.87 -2.14 19.27
C VAL A 265 -36.34 -1.03 20.18
N SER A 266 -36.77 -1.02 21.45
CA SER A 266 -36.32 -0.05 22.45
C SER A 266 -34.81 -0.11 22.70
N LYS A 267 -34.19 1.04 23.05
CA LYS A 267 -32.76 1.14 23.39
C LYS A 267 -32.31 0.17 24.49
N TYR A 268 -33.22 -0.23 25.38
CA TYR A 268 -32.92 -1.21 26.43
C TYR A 268 -32.75 -2.62 25.87
N PHE A 269 -33.59 -3.01 24.91
CA PHE A 269 -33.50 -4.33 24.29
C PHE A 269 -32.24 -4.46 23.42
N THR A 270 -31.85 -3.40 22.71
CA THR A 270 -30.57 -3.39 21.97
C THR A 270 -29.39 -3.54 22.93
N ASN A 271 -29.36 -2.78 24.03
CA ASN A 271 -28.28 -2.89 25.03
C ASN A 271 -28.18 -4.31 25.62
N VAL A 272 -29.31 -4.95 25.93
CA VAL A 272 -29.31 -6.34 26.45
C VAL A 272 -28.81 -7.33 25.39
N LYS A 273 -29.21 -7.15 24.13
CA LYS A 273 -28.74 -7.96 23.00
C LYS A 273 -27.23 -7.79 22.78
N ASP A 274 -26.72 -6.57 22.87
CA ASP A 274 -25.30 -6.25 22.71
C ASP A 274 -24.46 -6.84 23.85
N ILE A 275 -24.94 -6.76 25.10
CA ILE A 275 -24.30 -7.41 26.26
C ILE A 275 -24.24 -8.92 26.04
N LYS A 276 -25.36 -9.54 25.63
CA LYS A 276 -25.41 -10.98 25.37
C LYS A 276 -24.42 -11.38 24.27
N SER A 277 -24.41 -10.66 23.15
CA SER A 277 -23.50 -10.92 22.03
C SER A 277 -22.02 -10.75 22.45
N SER A 278 -21.71 -9.74 23.25
CA SER A 278 -20.37 -9.51 23.78
C SER A 278 -19.92 -10.64 24.71
N MET A 279 -20.82 -11.17 25.55
CA MET A 279 -20.55 -12.33 26.40
C MET A 279 -20.27 -13.59 25.57
N GLU A 280 -21.07 -13.86 24.52
CA GLU A 280 -20.85 -14.98 23.61
C GLU A 280 -19.51 -14.86 22.86
N MET A 281 -19.12 -13.65 22.44
CA MET A 281 -17.80 -13.40 21.84
C MET A 281 -16.65 -13.63 22.82
N TYR A 282 -16.82 -13.23 24.08
CA TYR A 282 -15.82 -13.42 25.13
C TYR A 282 -15.64 -14.91 25.46
N GLU A 283 -16.74 -15.66 25.56
CA GLU A 283 -16.71 -17.12 25.74
C GLU A 283 -15.95 -17.81 24.61
N LYS A 284 -16.24 -17.47 23.35
CA LYS A 284 -15.51 -17.99 22.18
C LYS A 284 -14.01 -17.66 22.25
N SER A 285 -13.68 -16.43 22.60
CA SER A 285 -12.28 -15.99 22.72
C SER A 285 -11.52 -16.74 23.80
N LEU A 286 -12.14 -16.92 24.98
CA LEU A 286 -11.56 -17.73 26.06
C LEU A 286 -11.37 -19.18 25.65
N THR A 287 -12.35 -19.75 24.94
CA THR A 287 -12.29 -21.13 24.45
C THR A 287 -11.09 -21.32 23.52
N VAL A 288 -10.88 -20.40 22.56
CA VAL A 288 -9.72 -20.41 21.66
C VAL A 288 -8.39 -20.32 22.42
N ILE A 289 -8.32 -19.49 23.47
CA ILE A 289 -7.12 -19.38 24.31
C ILE A 289 -6.86 -20.69 25.07
N VAL A 290 -7.88 -21.30 25.65
CA VAL A 290 -7.77 -22.57 26.36
C VAL A 290 -7.29 -23.68 25.41
N GLU A 291 -7.88 -23.79 24.22
CA GLU A 291 -7.45 -24.73 23.19
C GLU A 291 -5.99 -24.52 22.78
N TYR A 292 -5.57 -23.25 22.61
CA TYR A 292 -4.18 -22.93 22.29
C TYR A 292 -3.23 -23.36 23.41
N LEU A 293 -3.56 -23.05 24.67
CA LEU A 293 -2.75 -23.46 25.82
C LEU A 293 -2.67 -24.99 25.96
N GLN A 294 -3.74 -25.71 25.62
CA GLN A 294 -3.75 -27.17 25.57
C GLN A 294 -2.82 -27.71 24.48
N LYS A 295 -2.83 -27.14 23.29
CA LYS A 295 -1.91 -27.52 22.19
C LYS A 295 -0.45 -27.29 22.57
N VAL A 296 -0.14 -26.12 23.13
CA VAL A 296 1.22 -25.79 23.62
C VAL A 296 1.65 -26.75 24.73
N LYS A 297 0.75 -27.09 25.67
CA LYS A 297 1.04 -28.08 26.72
C LYS A 297 1.33 -29.46 26.15
N ASN A 298 0.67 -29.84 25.06
CA ASN A 298 0.86 -31.12 24.39
C ASN A 298 2.05 -31.13 23.42
N ASN A 299 2.81 -30.03 23.29
CA ASN A 299 3.91 -29.85 22.32
C ASN A 299 3.48 -30.07 20.85
N GLU A 300 2.24 -29.71 20.50
CA GLU A 300 1.76 -29.61 19.12
C GLU A 300 1.67 -28.15 18.65
#